data_AF-A0A7V3F724-F1
#
_entry.id   AF-A0A7V3F724-F1
#
_cell.length_a   1.000
_cell.length_b   1.000
_cell.length_c   1.000
_cell.angle_alpha   90.00
_cell.angle_beta   90.00
_cell.angle_gamma   90.00
#
_symmetry.space_group_name_H-M   'P 1'
#
loop_
_entity.id
_entity.type
_entity.pdbx_description
1 polymer ?
#
loop_
_entity_poly.entity_id
_entity_poly.type
_entity_poly.pdbx_seq_one_letter_code
_entity_poly.pdbx_strand_id
1 'polypeptide(L)'
;MATHSMSTPWTLDIAGCACPLTEPEAVLEELQRVFATFDRRAKAYQQNPHNPHLCRAGCSHCCEKGAFFAVSLAEALLLALGVEALPDTQRQRVQDAAHSLLRLQHELFAQIAGPPDSPGDRDEEWFSKRIGRVSRTGASCPLLHQHLCSVYDNRPFLCRAYGFPTDAYAVETAEVIVVRSLCHLYDDLELHEVIPGRDLKQAVADLSYRLGGRLDWGRFTSIEAMLAKVHRW
;
A
#
# COMPACT_ATOMS: atom_id res chain seq x y z
N MET A 1 -8.91 -35.67 -17.03
CA MET A 1 -7.73 -35.55 -16.15
C MET A 1 -7.16 -34.17 -16.38
N ALA A 2 -7.51 -33.20 -15.52
CA ALA A 2 -7.05 -31.82 -15.65
C ALA A 2 -5.60 -31.76 -15.16
N THR A 3 -4.68 -31.54 -16.10
CA THR A 3 -3.28 -31.22 -15.83
C THR A 3 -3.23 -29.96 -14.98
N HIS A 4 -3.04 -30.11 -13.67
CA HIS A 4 -2.65 -29.01 -12.82
C HIS A 4 -1.26 -28.60 -13.29
N SER A 5 -1.19 -27.51 -14.05
CA SER A 5 0.07 -26.83 -14.33
C SER A 5 0.71 -26.55 -12.98
N MET A 6 1.79 -27.26 -12.66
CA MET A 6 2.59 -26.96 -11.47
C MET A 6 3.20 -25.59 -11.71
N SER A 7 2.56 -24.55 -11.18
CA SER A 7 3.11 -23.21 -11.20
C SER A 7 4.46 -23.25 -10.48
N THR A 8 5.50 -22.81 -11.19
CA THR A 8 6.80 -22.40 -10.67
C THR A 8 6.62 -21.77 -9.28
N PRO A 9 7.16 -22.34 -8.18
CA PRO A 9 7.05 -21.74 -6.87
C PRO A 9 7.64 -20.33 -6.86
N TRP A 10 6.92 -19.37 -6.28
CA TRP A 10 7.44 -18.02 -6.04
C TRP A 10 7.72 -17.82 -4.54
N THR A 11 8.73 -17.03 -4.24
CA THR A 11 9.01 -16.55 -2.88
C THR A 11 9.18 -15.03 -2.91
N LEU A 12 8.60 -14.33 -1.94
CA LEU A 12 8.88 -12.92 -1.68
C LEU A 12 9.81 -12.79 -0.48
N ASP A 13 11.02 -12.31 -0.71
CA ASP A 13 11.95 -11.95 0.35
C ASP A 13 11.74 -10.49 0.74
N ILE A 14 11.19 -10.26 1.94
CA ILE A 14 10.80 -8.92 2.42
C ILE A 14 11.10 -8.75 3.90
N ALA A 15 11.82 -7.68 4.26
CA ALA A 15 12.12 -7.34 5.66
C ALA A 15 12.75 -8.49 6.50
N GLY A 16 13.49 -9.40 5.85
CA GLY A 16 14.09 -10.58 6.50
C GLY A 16 13.18 -11.81 6.54
N CYS A 17 11.93 -11.71 6.08
CA CYS A 17 11.02 -12.83 5.89
C CYS A 17 11.19 -13.43 4.49
N ALA A 18 11.17 -14.76 4.40
CA ALA A 18 11.04 -15.49 3.14
C ALA A 18 9.62 -16.05 3.03
N CYS A 19 8.74 -15.34 2.31
CA CYS A 19 7.33 -15.67 2.22
C CYS A 19 7.06 -16.56 0.99
N PRO A 20 6.81 -17.87 1.14
CA PRO A 20 6.38 -18.71 0.03
C PRO A 20 4.99 -18.27 -0.45
N LEU A 21 4.82 -18.17 -1.77
CA LEU A 21 3.61 -17.62 -2.37
C LEU A 21 2.78 -18.72 -3.04
N THR A 22 1.47 -18.69 -2.79
CA THR A 22 0.48 -19.61 -3.37
C THR A 22 -0.29 -18.91 -4.48
N GLU A 23 -0.27 -19.49 -5.68
CA GLU A 23 -0.99 -18.99 -6.86
C GLU A 23 -0.79 -17.47 -7.12
N PRO A 24 0.46 -16.97 -7.12
CA PRO A 24 0.75 -15.54 -7.11
C PRO A 24 0.13 -14.78 -8.30
N GLU A 25 0.16 -15.38 -9.50
CA GLU A 25 -0.39 -14.77 -10.71
C GLU A 25 -1.91 -14.57 -10.59
N ALA A 26 -2.65 -15.61 -10.18
CA ALA A 26 -4.10 -15.54 -9.99
C ALA A 26 -4.49 -14.51 -8.91
N VAL A 27 -3.73 -14.46 -7.80
CA VAL A 27 -3.93 -13.45 -6.75
C VAL A 27 -3.70 -12.04 -7.30
N LEU A 28 -2.65 -11.82 -8.10
CA LEU A 28 -2.34 -10.51 -8.66
C LEU A 28 -3.41 -10.05 -9.66
N GLU A 29 -3.94 -10.95 -10.49
CA GLU A 29 -5.06 -10.65 -11.39
C GLU A 29 -6.33 -10.26 -10.62
N GLU A 30 -6.64 -10.97 -9.52
CA GLU A 30 -7.76 -10.63 -8.65
C GLU A 30 -7.54 -9.30 -7.92
N LEU A 31 -6.33 -9.04 -7.44
CA LEU A 31 -5.95 -7.78 -6.80
C LEU A 31 -6.14 -6.60 -7.75
N GLN A 32 -5.71 -6.74 -9.00
CA GLN A 32 -5.94 -5.73 -10.04
C GLN A 32 -7.43 -5.49 -10.30
N ARG A 33 -8.28 -6.52 -10.24
CA ARG A 33 -9.74 -6.37 -10.35
C ARG A 33 -10.34 -5.61 -9.16
N VAL A 34 -9.84 -5.84 -7.94
CA VAL A 34 -10.21 -5.06 -6.74
C VAL A 34 -9.86 -3.59 -6.95
N PHE A 35 -8.65 -3.31 -7.43
CA PHE A 35 -8.19 -1.94 -7.69
C PHE A 35 -8.97 -1.25 -8.81
N ALA A 36 -9.23 -1.94 -9.91
CA ALA A 36 -10.06 -1.42 -10.99
C ALA A 36 -11.49 -1.10 -10.50
N THR A 37 -11.99 -1.85 -9.52
CA THR A 37 -13.28 -1.56 -8.89
C THR A 37 -13.25 -0.28 -8.08
N PHE A 38 -12.19 -0.05 -7.29
CA PHE A 38 -12.01 1.24 -6.61
C PHE A 38 -11.89 2.39 -7.60
N ASP A 39 -11.07 2.23 -8.64
CA ASP A 39 -10.84 3.26 -9.66
C ASP A 39 -12.15 3.63 -10.39
N ARG A 40 -13.04 2.66 -10.66
CA ARG A 40 -14.39 2.94 -11.18
C ARG A 40 -15.25 3.74 -10.21
N ARG A 41 -15.24 3.40 -8.91
CA ARG A 41 -15.99 4.15 -7.87
C ARG A 41 -15.44 5.58 -7.71
N ALA A 42 -14.13 5.74 -7.73
CA ALA A 42 -13.47 7.04 -7.69
C ALA A 42 -13.81 7.90 -8.91
N LYS A 43 -13.83 7.30 -10.11
CA LYS A 43 -14.28 8.01 -11.32
C LYS A 43 -15.74 8.45 -11.23
N ALA A 44 -16.63 7.61 -10.71
CA ALA A 44 -18.03 7.97 -10.50
C ALA A 44 -18.18 9.12 -9.49
N TYR A 45 -17.43 9.07 -8.38
CA TYR A 45 -17.37 10.16 -7.40
C TYR A 45 -16.93 11.49 -8.03
N GLN A 46 -15.90 11.45 -8.90
CA GLN A 46 -15.40 12.62 -9.62
C GLN A 46 -16.36 13.15 -10.71
N GLN A 47 -17.31 12.35 -11.17
CA GLN A 47 -18.29 12.79 -12.17
C GLN A 47 -19.48 13.52 -11.54
N ASN A 48 -19.68 13.41 -10.23
CA ASN A 48 -20.72 14.12 -9.50
C ASN A 48 -20.26 15.56 -9.20
N PRO A 49 -20.90 16.61 -9.75
CA PRO A 49 -20.48 18.00 -9.59
C PRO A 49 -20.68 18.54 -8.16
N HIS A 50 -21.43 17.84 -7.30
CA HIS A 50 -21.57 18.21 -5.89
C HIS A 50 -20.37 17.77 -5.04
N ASN A 51 -19.51 16.90 -5.57
CA ASN A 51 -18.36 16.39 -4.85
C ASN A 51 -17.11 17.26 -5.09
N PRO A 52 -16.30 17.55 -4.07
CA PRO A 52 -15.04 18.28 -4.26
C PRO A 52 -14.04 17.51 -5.14
N HIS A 53 -13.40 18.23 -6.07
CA HIS A 53 -12.44 17.69 -7.05
C HIS A 53 -11.02 18.21 -6.81
N LEU A 54 -10.38 17.77 -5.73
CA LEU A 54 -9.09 18.31 -5.32
C LEU A 54 -7.90 17.54 -5.90
N CYS A 55 -8.05 16.23 -6.09
CA CYS A 55 -7.07 15.40 -6.77
C CYS A 55 -7.29 15.49 -8.29
N ARG A 56 -6.28 15.97 -9.01
CA ARG A 56 -6.28 16.11 -10.48
C ARG A 56 -4.96 15.60 -11.06
N ALA A 57 -4.95 15.36 -12.37
CA ALA A 57 -3.73 15.00 -13.09
C ALA A 57 -2.61 16.01 -12.78
N GLY A 58 -1.42 15.51 -12.44
CA GLY A 58 -0.27 16.32 -12.01
C GLY A 58 -0.21 16.64 -10.51
N CYS A 59 -1.19 16.24 -9.70
CA CYS A 59 -1.08 16.31 -8.24
C CYS A 59 -0.17 15.19 -7.71
N SER A 60 0.93 15.56 -7.05
CA SER A 60 1.89 14.65 -6.40
C SER A 60 1.88 14.73 -4.88
N HIS A 61 0.92 15.43 -4.28
CA HIS A 61 0.92 15.75 -2.85
C HIS A 61 1.00 14.53 -1.94
N CYS A 62 0.28 13.46 -2.28
CA CYS A 62 0.34 12.19 -1.56
C CYS A 62 1.72 11.52 -1.66
N CYS A 63 2.43 11.70 -2.78
CA CYS A 63 3.78 11.17 -2.97
C CYS A 63 4.84 12.07 -2.33
N GLU A 64 4.64 13.38 -2.27
CA GLU A 64 5.60 14.33 -1.68
C GLU A 64 5.75 14.15 -0.17
N LYS A 65 4.69 13.68 0.51
CA LYS A 65 4.65 13.51 1.97
C LYS A 65 4.24 12.10 2.44
N GLY A 66 4.10 11.15 1.53
CA GLY A 66 3.57 9.80 1.80
C GLY A 66 4.56 8.68 1.47
N ALA A 67 5.80 8.79 1.96
CA ALA A 67 6.76 7.70 1.79
C ALA A 67 6.39 6.42 2.55
N PHE A 68 5.84 6.57 3.76
CA PHE A 68 5.60 5.46 4.67
C PHE A 68 4.12 5.14 4.78
N PHE A 69 3.77 3.89 4.52
CA PHE A 69 2.44 3.35 4.79
C PHE A 69 2.50 1.83 4.89
N ALA A 70 1.48 1.23 5.50
CA ALA A 70 1.34 -0.21 5.57
C ALA A 70 0.80 -0.76 4.24
N VAL A 71 1.35 -1.89 3.81
CA VAL A 71 0.89 -2.69 2.66
C VAL A 71 0.69 -4.14 3.10
N SER A 72 -0.28 -4.81 2.50
CA SER A 72 -0.46 -6.24 2.69
C SER A 72 0.58 -7.06 1.93
N LEU A 73 0.67 -8.38 2.14
CA LEU A 73 1.57 -9.25 1.37
C LEU A 73 1.31 -9.18 -0.14
N ALA A 74 0.05 -9.18 -0.57
CA ALA A 74 -0.30 -9.10 -2.00
C ALA A 74 0.07 -7.73 -2.61
N GLU A 75 -0.12 -6.64 -1.86
CA GLU A 75 0.33 -5.31 -2.28
C GLU A 75 1.84 -5.18 -2.30
N ALA A 76 2.54 -5.80 -1.33
CA ALA A 76 4.00 -5.82 -1.29
C ALA A 76 4.59 -6.55 -2.50
N LEU A 77 4.03 -7.71 -2.86
CA LEU A 77 4.39 -8.42 -4.09
C LEU A 77 4.17 -7.55 -5.33
N LEU A 78 2.98 -6.93 -5.46
CA LEU A 78 2.68 -6.08 -6.61
C LEU A 78 3.65 -4.89 -6.71
N LEU A 79 4.02 -4.29 -5.59
CA LEU A 79 4.94 -3.16 -5.55
C LEU A 79 6.37 -3.59 -5.89
N ALA A 80 6.83 -4.72 -5.35
CA ALA A 80 8.14 -5.30 -5.65
C ALA A 80 8.29 -5.58 -7.15
N LEU A 81 7.27 -6.19 -7.77
CA LEU A 81 7.20 -6.42 -9.21
C LEU A 81 7.23 -5.11 -10.01
N GLY A 82 6.51 -4.10 -9.55
CA GLY A 82 6.52 -2.77 -10.17
C GLY A 82 7.92 -2.14 -10.15
N VAL A 83 8.64 -2.24 -9.02
CA VAL A 83 10.02 -1.74 -8.89
C VAL A 83 11.00 -2.57 -9.72
N GLU A 84 10.86 -3.89 -9.73
CA GLU A 84 11.68 -4.81 -10.54
C GLU A 84 11.63 -4.45 -12.03
N ALA A 85 10.42 -4.15 -12.54
CA ALA A 85 10.16 -3.81 -13.94
C ALA A 85 10.65 -2.42 -14.37
N LEU A 86 11.11 -1.56 -13.44
CA LEU A 86 11.65 -0.25 -13.77
C LEU A 86 12.96 -0.38 -14.58
N PRO A 87 13.26 0.59 -15.46
CA PRO A 87 14.59 0.70 -16.07
C PRO A 87 15.69 0.78 -15.01
N ASP A 88 16.85 0.20 -15.26
CA ASP A 88 17.93 0.04 -14.27
C ASP A 88 18.28 1.33 -13.52
N THR A 89 18.39 2.46 -14.22
CA THR A 89 18.70 3.76 -13.63
C THR A 89 17.59 4.27 -12.71
N GLN A 90 16.34 4.03 -13.06
CA GLN A 90 15.18 4.39 -12.24
C GLN A 90 15.05 3.46 -11.04
N ARG A 91 15.25 2.15 -11.25
CA ARG A 91 15.23 1.14 -10.19
C ARG A 91 16.31 1.43 -9.15
N GLN A 92 17.54 1.71 -9.56
CA GLN A 92 18.64 2.05 -8.64
C GLN A 92 18.31 3.29 -7.81
N ARG A 93 17.80 4.36 -8.45
CA ARG A 93 17.36 5.58 -7.75
C ARG A 93 16.28 5.29 -6.69
N VAL A 94 15.28 4.48 -7.04
CA VAL A 94 14.22 4.06 -6.10
C VAL A 94 14.83 3.29 -4.93
N GLN A 95 15.73 2.33 -5.20
CA GLN A 95 16.38 1.50 -4.19
C GLN A 95 17.29 2.31 -3.25
N ASP A 96 18.09 3.24 -3.78
CA ASP A 96 18.96 4.11 -2.97
C ASP A 96 18.16 5.01 -2.01
N ALA A 97 17.07 5.58 -2.52
CA ALA A 97 16.15 6.38 -1.72
C ALA A 97 15.43 5.51 -0.67
N ALA A 98 14.94 4.33 -1.06
CA ALA A 98 14.27 3.40 -0.16
C ALA A 98 15.23 2.88 0.93
N HIS A 99 16.48 2.56 0.62
CA HIS A 99 17.48 2.18 1.62
C HIS A 99 17.75 3.29 2.63
N SER A 100 17.77 4.54 2.19
CA SER A 100 17.94 5.69 3.09
C SER A 100 16.75 5.88 4.02
N LEU A 101 15.53 5.70 3.50
CA LEU A 101 14.32 5.75 4.30
C LEU A 101 14.14 4.52 5.20
N LEU A 102 14.66 3.36 4.82
CA LEU A 102 14.65 2.16 5.66
C LEU A 102 15.52 2.36 6.91
N ARG A 103 16.69 3.02 6.79
CA ARG A 103 17.51 3.39 7.96
C ARG A 103 16.73 4.30 8.91
N LEU A 104 16.11 5.35 8.37
CA LEU A 104 15.25 6.25 9.15
C LEU A 104 14.08 5.51 9.81
N GLN A 105 13.45 4.57 9.09
CA GLN A 105 12.38 3.74 9.62
C GLN A 105 12.86 2.94 10.84
N HIS A 106 13.97 2.21 10.71
CA HIS A 106 14.53 1.42 11.80
C HIS A 106 14.89 2.27 13.02
N GLU A 107 15.53 3.43 12.81
CA GLU A 107 15.88 4.37 13.88
C GLU A 107 14.63 4.87 14.62
N LEU A 108 13.60 5.31 13.89
CA LEU A 108 12.37 5.83 14.47
C LEU A 108 11.52 4.73 15.11
N PHE A 109 11.52 3.52 14.54
CA PHE A 109 10.88 2.37 15.14
C PHE A 109 11.57 2.06 16.48
N ALA A 110 12.89 1.96 16.54
CA ALA A 110 13.61 1.66 17.79
C ALA A 110 13.32 2.65 18.94
N GLN A 111 12.88 3.88 18.63
CA GLN A 111 12.50 4.90 19.61
C GLN A 111 11.08 4.74 20.16
N ILE A 112 10.23 3.92 19.54
CA ILE A 112 8.87 3.63 20.03
C ILE A 112 8.97 2.54 21.08
N ALA A 113 8.56 2.88 22.31
CA ALA A 113 8.43 1.93 23.41
C ALA A 113 7.55 0.73 23.00
N GLY A 114 7.78 -0.44 23.59
CA GLY A 114 7.06 -1.67 23.27
C GLY A 114 7.98 -2.81 22.82
N PRO A 115 7.43 -3.95 22.38
CA PRO A 115 8.22 -5.05 21.85
C PRO A 115 9.02 -4.62 20.60
N PRO A 116 10.16 -5.27 20.31
CA PRO A 116 10.88 -5.08 19.06
C PRO A 116 9.97 -5.26 17.85
N ASP A 117 10.24 -4.52 16.78
CA ASP A 117 9.52 -4.71 15.51
C ASP A 117 9.86 -6.10 14.93
N SER A 118 8.83 -6.84 14.52
CA SER A 118 8.95 -8.23 14.07
C SER A 118 8.19 -8.40 12.74
N PRO A 119 8.81 -8.08 11.59
CA PRO A 119 8.19 -8.29 10.28
C PRO A 119 7.69 -9.73 10.12
N GLY A 120 6.52 -9.92 9.48
CA GLY A 120 5.86 -11.22 9.39
C GLY A 120 5.00 -11.61 10.60
N ASP A 121 5.22 -10.98 11.75
CA ASP A 121 4.49 -11.23 13.01
C ASP A 121 4.37 -9.93 13.83
N ARG A 122 3.86 -8.88 13.17
CA ARG A 122 3.74 -7.55 13.78
C ARG A 122 2.45 -7.41 14.57
N ASP A 123 2.56 -6.98 15.82
CA ASP A 123 1.42 -6.48 16.57
C ASP A 123 0.84 -5.21 15.91
N GLU A 124 -0.47 -5.24 15.63
CA GLU A 124 -1.17 -4.21 14.87
C GLU A 124 -1.19 -2.86 15.58
N GLU A 125 -1.28 -2.85 16.92
CA GLU A 125 -1.30 -1.62 17.72
C GLU A 125 0.08 -0.94 17.66
N TRP A 126 1.15 -1.69 17.95
CA TRP A 126 2.51 -1.17 17.92
C TRP A 126 2.94 -0.78 16.51
N PHE A 127 2.61 -1.59 15.50
CA PHE A 127 2.93 -1.28 14.12
C PHE A 127 2.23 -0.01 13.64
N SER A 128 0.97 0.20 13.99
CA SER A 128 0.24 1.43 13.67
C SER A 128 0.88 2.67 14.31
N LYS A 129 1.33 2.57 15.57
CA LYS A 129 2.08 3.66 16.25
C LYS A 129 3.41 3.95 15.53
N ARG A 130 4.13 2.90 15.14
CA ARG A 130 5.41 2.96 14.41
C ARG A 130 5.24 3.63 13.04
N ILE A 131 4.27 3.17 12.24
CA ILE A 131 3.91 3.79 10.95
C ILE A 131 3.52 5.26 11.13
N GLY A 132 2.70 5.57 12.13
CA GLY A 132 2.33 6.95 12.43
C GLY A 132 3.52 7.84 12.76
N ARG A 133 4.55 7.30 13.45
CA ARG A 133 5.78 8.04 13.76
C ARG A 133 6.58 8.38 12.51
N VAL A 134 6.83 7.40 11.64
CA VAL A 134 7.62 7.61 10.42
C VAL A 134 6.86 8.45 9.39
N SER A 135 5.54 8.32 9.30
CA SER A 135 4.71 9.10 8.36
C SER A 135 4.76 10.59 8.67
N ARG A 136 4.91 10.98 9.95
CA ARG A 136 5.04 12.40 10.37
C ARG A 136 6.35 13.06 9.97
N THR A 137 7.33 12.31 9.45
CA THR A 137 8.56 12.89 8.90
C THR A 137 8.30 13.69 7.63
N GLY A 138 7.19 13.42 6.93
CA GLY A 138 6.86 14.06 5.65
C GLY A 138 7.83 13.71 4.54
N ALA A 139 8.56 12.60 4.66
CA ALA A 139 9.47 12.13 3.62
C ALA A 139 8.72 11.86 2.31
N SER A 140 9.37 12.20 1.19
CA SER A 140 8.85 11.94 -0.14
C SER A 140 9.02 10.48 -0.54
N CYS A 141 8.02 9.95 -1.23
CA CYS A 141 7.99 8.58 -1.70
C CYS A 141 9.14 8.32 -2.69
N PRO A 142 9.93 7.24 -2.52
CA PRO A 142 11.00 6.88 -3.45
C PRO A 142 10.56 6.73 -4.91
N LEU A 143 9.28 6.39 -5.13
CA LEU A 143 8.70 6.19 -6.44
C LEU A 143 8.32 7.51 -7.14
N LEU A 144 8.38 8.64 -6.44
CA LEU A 144 8.08 9.95 -7.02
C LEU A 144 9.20 10.38 -7.97
N HIS A 145 8.86 10.60 -9.23
CA HIS A 145 9.76 11.14 -10.25
C HIS A 145 9.00 12.12 -11.14
N GLN A 146 9.48 13.37 -11.23
CA GLN A 146 8.83 14.42 -12.05
C GLN A 146 7.31 14.54 -11.79
N HIS A 147 6.90 14.57 -10.52
CA HIS A 147 5.49 14.63 -10.09
C HIS A 147 4.63 13.41 -10.48
N LEU A 148 5.24 12.33 -10.95
CA LEU A 148 4.59 11.10 -11.34
C LEU A 148 5.09 9.91 -10.51
N CYS A 149 4.22 8.94 -10.27
CA CYS A 149 4.62 7.68 -9.67
C CYS A 149 5.31 6.81 -10.73
N SER A 150 6.53 6.36 -10.44
CA SER A 150 7.31 5.49 -11.34
C SER A 150 6.62 4.14 -11.58
N VAL A 151 5.71 3.72 -10.70
CA VAL A 151 4.99 2.43 -10.75
C VAL A 151 3.48 2.64 -10.63
N TYR A 152 2.95 3.64 -11.35
CA TYR A 152 1.57 4.11 -11.19
C TYR A 152 0.51 3.00 -11.25
N ASP A 153 0.68 2.00 -12.12
CA ASP A 153 -0.27 0.89 -12.28
C ASP A 153 -0.19 -0.13 -11.13
N ASN A 154 0.97 -0.22 -10.46
CA ASN A 154 1.24 -1.08 -9.31
C ASN A 154 0.98 -0.39 -7.96
N ARG A 155 0.31 0.77 -7.96
CA ARG A 155 -0.01 1.50 -6.72
C ARG A 155 -0.88 0.65 -5.77
N PRO A 156 -0.49 0.55 -4.48
CA PRO A 156 -1.32 -0.06 -3.44
C PRO A 156 -2.66 0.66 -3.24
N PHE A 157 -3.58 0.01 -2.53
CA PHE A 157 -4.93 0.50 -2.28
C PHE A 157 -4.92 1.87 -1.58
N LEU A 158 -4.05 2.07 -0.58
CA LEU A 158 -3.92 3.35 0.10
C LEU A 158 -3.55 4.48 -0.87
N CYS A 159 -2.63 4.24 -1.80
CA CYS A 159 -2.21 5.24 -2.79
C CYS A 159 -3.34 5.63 -3.75
N ARG A 160 -4.24 4.68 -4.06
CA ARG A 160 -5.44 4.94 -4.88
C ARG A 160 -6.47 5.73 -4.09
N ALA A 161 -6.66 5.37 -2.82
CA ALA A 161 -7.59 5.99 -1.90
C ALA A 161 -7.19 7.40 -1.46
N TYR A 162 -5.89 7.71 -1.38
CA TYR A 162 -5.39 8.91 -0.70
C TYR A 162 -6.04 10.21 -1.20
N GLY A 163 -6.31 10.32 -2.49
CA GLY A 163 -6.88 11.52 -3.12
C GLY A 163 -8.41 11.65 -3.02
N PHE A 164 -9.09 10.78 -2.28
CA PHE A 164 -10.55 10.72 -2.23
C PHE A 164 -11.08 10.52 -0.81
N PRO A 165 -12.30 11.00 -0.52
CA PRO A 165 -13.00 10.63 0.70
C PRO A 165 -13.51 9.19 0.56
N THR A 166 -13.00 8.28 1.39
CA THR A 166 -13.39 6.87 1.38
C THR A 166 -13.57 6.34 2.79
N ASP A 167 -14.53 5.43 2.95
CA ASP A 167 -14.79 4.77 4.23
C ASP A 167 -13.77 3.67 4.59
N ALA A 168 -12.88 3.30 3.67
CA ALA A 168 -11.92 2.21 3.84
C ALA A 168 -10.91 2.43 4.98
N TYR A 169 -10.69 3.70 5.34
CA TYR A 169 -9.79 4.13 6.41
C TYR A 169 -10.49 5.05 7.43
N ALA A 170 -11.84 5.09 7.40
CA ALA A 170 -12.60 5.82 8.40
C ALA A 170 -12.35 5.25 9.80
N VAL A 171 -12.25 6.14 10.77
CA VAL A 171 -12.15 5.75 12.19
C VAL A 171 -13.56 5.83 12.76
N GLU A 172 -14.10 4.68 13.15
CA GLU A 172 -15.36 4.61 13.87
C GLU A 172 -15.11 4.85 15.36
N THR A 173 -15.73 5.86 15.93
CA THR A 173 -15.87 5.98 17.39
C THR A 173 -17.29 5.57 17.78
N ALA A 174 -17.51 5.20 19.05
CA ALA A 174 -18.79 4.69 19.54
C ALA A 174 -19.99 5.65 19.35
N GLU A 175 -19.75 6.91 18.99
CA GLU A 175 -20.76 7.95 18.86
C GLU A 175 -20.79 8.58 17.45
N VAL A 176 -19.74 8.44 16.63
CA VAL A 176 -19.64 9.04 15.28
C VAL A 176 -18.73 8.21 14.36
N ILE A 177 -19.15 7.92 13.12
CA ILE A 177 -18.22 7.49 12.06
C ILE A 177 -17.52 8.75 11.53
N VAL A 178 -16.26 8.97 11.92
CA VAL A 178 -15.49 10.09 11.37
C VAL A 178 -14.77 9.61 10.12
N VAL A 179 -15.38 9.85 8.96
CA VAL A 179 -14.68 9.70 7.68
C VAL A 179 -13.76 10.91 7.51
N ARG A 180 -12.48 10.76 7.87
CA ARG A 180 -11.45 11.70 7.46
C ARG A 180 -10.88 11.26 6.12
N SER A 181 -10.81 12.18 5.18
CA SER A 181 -10.00 11.98 3.98
C SER A 181 -8.55 11.74 4.38
N LEU A 182 -7.87 10.83 3.68
CA LEU A 182 -6.44 10.62 3.83
C LEU A 182 -5.62 11.82 3.34
N CYS A 183 -6.19 12.61 2.42
CA CYS A 183 -5.60 13.84 1.91
C CYS A 183 -6.16 15.05 2.65
N HIS A 184 -5.25 15.85 3.21
CA HIS A 184 -5.58 17.05 3.96
C HIS A 184 -6.33 18.13 3.17
N LEU A 185 -6.33 18.05 1.84
CA LEU A 185 -7.05 19.04 1.02
C LEU A 185 -8.55 19.00 1.32
N TYR A 186 -9.06 17.89 1.83
CA TYR A 186 -10.46 17.71 2.20
C TYR A 186 -10.73 17.97 3.70
N ASP A 187 -9.74 18.31 4.54
CA ASP A 187 -9.92 18.40 6.00
C ASP A 187 -10.99 19.42 6.42
N ASP A 188 -11.16 20.49 5.62
CA ASP A 188 -12.10 21.59 5.90
C ASP A 188 -13.36 21.55 5.02
N LEU A 189 -13.63 20.43 4.34
CA LEU A 189 -14.78 20.31 3.43
C LEU A 189 -15.92 19.49 4.04
N GLU A 190 -17.14 19.93 3.77
CA GLU A 190 -18.33 19.11 3.97
C GLU A 190 -18.39 18.03 2.88
N LEU A 191 -18.21 16.77 3.28
CA LEU A 191 -18.26 15.62 2.40
C LEU A 191 -19.68 15.03 2.39
N HIS A 192 -20.39 15.17 1.28
CA HIS A 192 -21.75 14.63 1.13
C HIS A 192 -21.76 13.14 0.76
N GLU A 193 -20.76 12.71 0.02
CA GLU A 193 -20.59 11.31 -0.40
C GLU A 193 -19.19 10.82 -0.02
N VAL A 194 -19.09 9.52 0.21
CA VAL A 194 -17.82 8.84 0.44
C VAL A 194 -17.76 7.63 -0.48
N ILE A 195 -16.58 7.33 -1.00
CA ILE A 195 -16.35 6.16 -1.82
C ILE A 195 -16.38 4.92 -0.91
N PRO A 196 -17.30 3.96 -1.13
CA PRO A 196 -17.25 2.69 -0.44
C PRO A 196 -15.97 1.95 -0.83
N GLY A 197 -15.19 1.53 0.15
CA GLY A 197 -13.92 0.85 -0.03
C GLY A 197 -13.57 -0.13 1.08
N ARG A 198 -14.36 -0.22 2.16
CA ARG A 198 -14.17 -1.25 3.22
C ARG A 198 -14.21 -2.67 2.67
N ASP A 199 -15.17 -2.97 1.80
CA ASP A 199 -15.29 -4.26 1.12
C ASP A 199 -14.04 -4.58 0.27
N LEU A 200 -13.51 -3.58 -0.44
CA LEU A 200 -12.32 -3.74 -1.25
C LEU A 200 -11.06 -3.92 -0.39
N LYS A 201 -10.94 -3.17 0.72
CA LYS A 201 -9.86 -3.34 1.68
C LYS A 201 -9.88 -4.72 2.33
N GLN A 202 -11.06 -5.24 2.66
CA GLN A 202 -11.23 -6.61 3.14
C GLN A 202 -10.80 -7.62 2.06
N ALA A 203 -11.20 -7.42 0.80
CA ALA A 203 -10.78 -8.27 -0.30
C ALA A 203 -9.25 -8.30 -0.47
N VAL A 204 -8.56 -7.17 -0.30
CA VAL A 204 -7.07 -7.13 -0.31
C VAL A 204 -6.49 -7.99 0.81
N ALA A 205 -7.07 -7.94 2.03
CA ALA A 205 -6.63 -8.76 3.15
C ALA A 205 -6.84 -10.27 2.86
N ASP A 206 -8.01 -10.65 2.35
CA ASP A 206 -8.35 -12.03 2.02
C ASP A 206 -7.41 -12.60 0.93
N LEU A 207 -7.11 -11.79 -0.09
CA LEU A 207 -6.14 -12.13 -1.13
C LEU A 207 -4.74 -12.34 -0.57
N SER A 208 -4.34 -11.52 0.41
CA SER A 208 -3.03 -11.63 1.04
C SER A 208 -2.91 -12.87 1.91
N TYR A 209 -3.96 -13.22 2.65
CA TYR A 209 -4.03 -14.47 3.40
C TYR A 209 -3.94 -15.70 2.49
N ARG A 210 -4.67 -15.69 1.36
CA ARG A 210 -4.58 -16.78 0.37
C ARG A 210 -3.19 -16.87 -0.24
N LEU A 211 -2.60 -15.74 -0.64
CA LEU A 211 -1.26 -15.67 -1.22
C LEU A 211 -0.20 -16.25 -0.27
N GLY A 212 -0.32 -15.97 1.03
CA GLY A 212 0.57 -16.49 2.07
C GLY A 212 0.35 -17.98 2.40
N GLY A 213 -0.40 -18.72 1.60
CA GLY A 213 -0.69 -20.14 1.87
C GLY A 213 -1.63 -20.34 3.06
N ARG A 214 -2.55 -19.41 3.30
CA ARG A 214 -3.45 -19.37 4.47
C ARG A 214 -2.70 -19.14 5.79
N LEU A 215 -1.56 -18.46 5.72
CA LEU A 215 -0.86 -17.88 6.86
C LEU A 215 -1.00 -16.36 6.79
N ASP A 216 -1.25 -15.75 7.94
CA ASP A 216 -1.22 -14.30 8.07
C ASP A 216 0.23 -13.85 8.27
N TRP A 217 0.79 -13.22 7.24
CA TRP A 217 2.13 -12.61 7.29
C TRP A 217 2.10 -11.17 7.82
N GLY A 218 0.95 -10.73 8.31
CA GLY A 218 0.73 -9.36 8.76
C GLY A 218 0.92 -8.35 7.64
N ARG A 219 1.41 -7.17 8.02
CA ARG A 219 1.62 -6.03 7.11
C ARG A 219 3.09 -5.65 7.05
N PHE A 220 3.51 -5.19 5.87
CA PHE A 220 4.83 -4.65 5.61
C PHE A 220 4.77 -3.15 5.42
N THR A 221 5.90 -2.46 5.48
CA THR A 221 5.95 -1.06 5.06
C THR A 221 6.11 -0.96 3.55
N SER A 222 5.63 0.14 2.98
CA SER A 222 5.88 0.51 1.58
C SER A 222 7.37 0.52 1.23
N ILE A 223 8.23 0.94 2.15
CA ILE A 223 9.68 0.97 1.96
C ILE A 223 10.28 -0.45 1.92
N GLU A 224 9.81 -1.34 2.80
CA GLU A 224 10.20 -2.76 2.77
C GLU A 224 9.78 -3.42 1.46
N ALA A 225 8.56 -3.15 0.99
CA ALA A 225 8.06 -3.68 -0.26
C ALA A 225 8.83 -3.17 -1.49
N MET A 226 9.28 -1.92 -1.50
CA MET A 226 10.13 -1.37 -2.58
C MET A 226 11.52 -2.04 -2.65
N LEU A 227 11.97 -2.63 -1.54
CA LEU A 227 13.27 -3.31 -1.43
C LEU A 227 13.14 -4.84 -1.48
N ALA A 228 11.93 -5.36 -1.53
CA ALA A 228 11.66 -6.79 -1.55
C ALA A 228 12.13 -7.44 -2.87
N LYS A 229 12.46 -8.73 -2.81
CA LYS A 229 12.93 -9.51 -3.96
C LYS A 229 11.96 -10.63 -4.26
N VAL A 230 11.60 -10.75 -5.53
CA VAL A 230 10.74 -11.83 -6.02
C VAL A 230 11.61 -12.91 -6.64
N HIS A 231 11.50 -14.13 -6.13
CA HIS A 231 12.18 -15.31 -6.67
C HIS A 231 11.15 -16.18 -7.40
N ARG A 232 11.46 -16.59 -8.63
CA ARG A 232 10.64 -17.46 -9.48
C ARG A 232 11.48 -18.69 -9.82
N TRP A 233 11.07 -19.88 -9.38
CA TRP A 233 11.85 -21.14 -9.51
C TRP A 233 11.17 -22.23 -10.33
#